data_AF-A0A9D9I376-F1
#
_entry.id   AF-A0A9D9I376-F1
#
_cell.length_a   1.000
_cell.length_b   1.000
_cell.length_c   1.000
_cell.angle_alpha   90.00
_cell.angle_beta   90.00
_cell.angle_gamma   90.00
#
_symmetry.space_group_name_H-M   'P 1'
#
loop_
_entity.id
_entity.type
_entity.pdbx_description
1 polymer ?
#
loop_
_entity_poly.entity_id
_entity_poly.type
_entity_poly.pdbx_seq_one_letter_code
_entity_poly.pdbx_strand_id
1 'polypeptide(L)'
;MNRKEQIECLKNEVCKKFGRTVEVSSDFSALSLSIQETTSESVSPSTLKRIFGYVKYGAEPSVATLSILSRYVGYAGWSDFCEKRTGEDSKVQGRTGRRLPIWMIALFSTVAMAAACVVIIVLKPRDVPKLDSLAGRKDTLVVLSEGDPVEIPVKDPVQIKYDSVLCKCLSESKIQCDTVLAQYGKMDIVDYWHYVNKEYSRIVFTDIKKLVEEEVGKTFPDEVECEIYGSEIFSKCRDYCVNKLFVDFPKDELQAAFDRLSYNKDS
;
A
#
# COMPACT_ATOMS: atom_id res chain seq x y z
N MET A 1 29.86 2.04 -1.78
CA MET A 1 28.53 2.03 -1.15
C MET A 1 28.65 1.46 0.26
N ASN A 2 28.19 2.19 1.27
CA ASN A 2 28.21 1.76 2.67
C ASN A 2 27.06 0.76 2.94
N ARG A 3 27.21 -0.16 3.89
CA ARG A 3 26.20 -1.17 4.24
C ARG A 3 24.85 -0.55 4.59
N LYS A 4 24.84 0.64 5.22
CA LYS A 4 23.62 1.39 5.51
C LYS A 4 22.89 1.82 4.24
N GLU A 5 23.60 2.32 3.24
CA GLU A 5 23.03 2.72 1.95
C GLU A 5 22.43 1.52 1.21
N GLN A 6 23.11 0.36 1.26
CA GLN A 6 22.60 -0.88 0.67
C GLN A 6 21.29 -1.32 1.32
N ILE A 7 21.19 -1.20 2.65
CA ILE A 7 19.97 -1.52 3.39
C ILE A 7 18.83 -0.56 3.01
N GLU A 8 19.09 0.74 2.89
CA GLU A 8 18.09 1.72 2.45
C GLU A 8 17.61 1.44 1.01
N CYS A 9 18.52 1.12 0.09
CA CYS A 9 18.13 0.73 -1.26
C CYS A 9 17.27 -0.55 -1.26
N LEU A 10 17.59 -1.54 -0.43
CA LEU A 10 16.78 -2.75 -0.33
C LEU A 10 15.37 -2.42 0.17
N LYS A 11 15.23 -1.57 1.19
CA LYS A 11 13.91 -1.12 1.67
C LYS A 11 13.09 -0.48 0.56
N ASN A 12 13.71 0.39 -0.22
CA ASN A 12 13.03 1.08 -1.33
C ASN A 12 12.55 0.09 -2.40
N GLU A 13 13.36 -0.89 -2.78
CA GLU A 13 12.95 -1.93 -3.73
C GLU A 13 11.82 -2.82 -3.17
N VAL A 14 11.85 -3.11 -1.87
CA VAL A 14 10.77 -3.84 -1.19
C VAL A 14 9.46 -3.05 -1.25
N CYS A 15 9.49 -1.74 -0.96
CA CYS A 15 8.32 -0.86 -1.07
C CYS A 15 7.80 -0.79 -2.51
N LYS A 16 8.70 -0.69 -3.51
CA LYS A 16 8.31 -0.71 -4.93
C LYS A 16 7.59 -2.00 -5.30
N LYS A 17 8.13 -3.16 -4.90
CA LYS A 17 7.49 -4.45 -5.18
C LYS A 17 6.18 -4.64 -4.42
N PHE A 18 6.11 -4.16 -3.19
CA PHE A 18 4.89 -4.18 -2.38
C PHE A 18 3.81 -3.22 -2.90
N GLY A 19 4.18 -2.25 -3.75
CA GLY A 19 3.25 -1.31 -4.38
C GLY A 19 2.81 -0.17 -3.47
N ARG A 20 3.37 -0.06 -2.26
CA ARG A 20 3.09 1.02 -1.30
C ARG A 20 4.23 1.21 -0.31
N THR A 21 4.31 2.41 0.29
CA THR A 21 5.24 2.67 1.40
C THR A 21 4.70 2.04 2.68
N VAL A 22 5.61 1.64 3.55
CA VAL A 22 5.30 0.90 4.79
C VAL A 22 5.50 1.87 5.95
N GLU A 23 4.47 2.66 6.25
CA GLU A 23 4.54 3.77 7.21
C GLU A 23 3.76 3.49 8.49
N VAL A 24 2.78 2.59 8.45
CA VAL A 24 1.90 2.26 9.58
C VAL A 24 2.24 0.88 10.15
N SER A 25 2.05 0.71 11.46
CA SER A 25 2.24 -0.56 12.19
C SER A 25 1.55 -1.77 11.54
N SER A 26 0.38 -1.57 10.92
CA SER A 26 -0.44 -2.57 10.23
C SER A 26 0.13 -2.96 8.86
N ASP A 27 0.82 -2.05 8.17
CA ASP A 27 1.44 -2.32 6.87
C ASP A 27 2.51 -3.40 6.97
N PHE A 28 3.20 -3.48 8.12
CA PHE A 28 4.18 -4.54 8.39
C PHE A 28 3.56 -5.93 8.48
N SER A 29 2.29 -6.05 8.89
CA SER A 29 1.57 -7.33 8.90
C SER A 29 1.24 -7.78 7.48
N ALA A 30 0.77 -6.86 6.64
CA ALA A 30 0.51 -7.13 5.23
C ALA A 30 1.80 -7.41 4.45
N LEU A 31 2.89 -6.69 4.73
CA LEU A 31 4.19 -6.94 4.13
C LEU A 31 4.73 -8.32 4.52
N SER A 32 4.58 -8.71 5.79
CA SER A 32 4.94 -10.05 6.27
C SER A 32 4.22 -11.15 5.48
N LEU A 33 2.91 -11.00 5.26
CA LEU A 33 2.12 -11.95 4.48
C LEU A 33 2.59 -12.00 3.02
N SER A 34 2.79 -10.86 2.38
CA SER A 34 3.24 -10.79 0.98
C SER A 34 4.63 -11.41 0.77
N ILE A 35 5.55 -11.21 1.73
CA ILE A 35 6.86 -11.86 1.72
C ILE A 35 6.70 -13.38 1.83
N GLN A 36 5.84 -13.86 2.72
CA GLN A 36 5.60 -15.28 2.93
C GLN A 36 5.00 -15.95 1.69
N GLU A 37 4.03 -15.32 1.03
CA GLU A 37 3.44 -15.83 -0.21
C GLU A 37 4.47 -15.92 -1.34
N THR A 38 5.38 -14.95 -1.44
CA THR A 38 6.35 -14.87 -2.53
C THR A 38 7.57 -15.77 -2.31
N THR A 39 8.08 -15.84 -1.09
CA THR A 39 9.35 -16.50 -0.76
C THR A 39 9.19 -17.84 -0.05
N SER A 40 7.96 -18.18 0.37
CA SER A 40 7.64 -19.33 1.24
C SER A 40 8.33 -19.27 2.62
N GLU A 41 8.83 -18.11 3.02
CA GLU A 41 9.51 -17.89 4.29
C GLU A 41 8.85 -16.75 5.06
N SER A 42 8.71 -16.91 6.38
CA SER A 42 8.04 -15.92 7.22
C SER A 42 9.04 -14.98 7.89
N VAL A 43 8.73 -13.68 7.88
CA VAL A 43 9.45 -12.65 8.62
C VAL A 43 8.46 -11.90 9.49
N SER A 44 8.62 -11.97 10.81
CA SER A 44 7.65 -11.36 11.72
C SER A 44 7.51 -9.84 11.49
N PRO A 45 6.30 -9.27 11.66
CA PRO A 45 6.09 -7.82 11.57
C PRO A 45 6.99 -7.03 12.52
N SER A 46 7.28 -7.58 13.70
CA SER A 46 8.20 -7.00 14.67
C SER A 46 9.64 -6.91 14.17
N THR A 47 10.09 -7.90 13.38
CA THR A 47 11.41 -7.89 12.74
C THR A 47 11.45 -6.84 11.61
N LEU A 48 10.38 -6.76 10.81
CA LEU A 48 10.27 -5.75 9.74
C LEU A 48 10.27 -4.32 10.31
N LYS A 49 9.51 -4.07 11.38
CA LYS A 49 9.50 -2.77 12.09
C LYS A 49 10.89 -2.31 12.53
N ARG A 50 11.74 -3.25 12.97
CA ARG A 50 13.13 -2.95 13.35
C ARG A 50 13.99 -2.61 12.14
N ILE A 51 13.86 -3.37 11.04
CA ILE A 51 14.62 -3.15 9.80
C ILE A 51 14.27 -1.78 9.21
N PHE A 52 12.98 -1.47 9.10
CA PHE A 52 12.48 -0.21 8.53
C PHE A 52 12.65 1.00 9.46
N GLY A 53 13.13 0.81 10.70
CA GLY A 53 13.39 1.90 11.65
C GLY A 53 12.16 2.43 12.36
N TYR A 54 11.01 1.76 12.24
CA TYR A 54 9.78 2.09 12.96
C TYR A 54 9.91 1.90 14.48
N VAL A 55 10.71 0.92 14.91
CA VAL A 55 11.09 0.73 16.32
C VAL A 55 12.58 0.92 16.45
N LYS A 56 13.01 1.80 17.36
CA LYS A 56 14.43 1.98 17.70
C LYS A 56 14.98 0.67 18.27
N TYR A 57 15.85 0.00 17.50
CA TYR A 57 16.54 -1.21 17.92
C TYR A 57 18.02 -1.03 17.62
N GLY A 58 18.86 -1.12 18.66
CA GLY A 58 20.29 -0.83 18.57
C GLY A 58 21.14 -1.92 17.94
N ALA A 59 20.53 -3.03 17.49
CA ALA A 59 21.25 -4.13 16.85
C ALA A 59 21.07 -4.11 15.33
N GLU A 60 22.14 -4.44 14.61
CA GLU A 60 22.12 -4.53 13.16
C GLU A 60 21.16 -5.63 12.66
N PRO A 61 20.47 -5.41 11.54
CA PRO A 61 19.57 -6.40 10.97
C PRO A 61 20.34 -7.65 10.54
N SER A 62 19.79 -8.82 10.89
CA SER A 62 20.39 -10.12 10.55
C SER A 62 20.50 -10.30 9.04
N VAL A 63 21.65 -10.78 8.57
CA VAL A 63 21.92 -11.09 7.15
C VAL A 63 20.92 -12.12 6.61
N ALA A 64 20.43 -13.02 7.46
CA ALA A 64 19.38 -13.95 7.10
C ALA A 64 18.12 -13.20 6.66
N THR A 65 17.62 -12.27 7.48
CA THR A 65 16.43 -11.48 7.16
C THR A 65 16.62 -10.60 5.94
N LEU A 66 17.80 -9.98 5.77
CA LEU A 66 18.13 -9.21 4.58
C LEU A 66 18.11 -10.08 3.30
N SER A 67 18.51 -11.35 3.42
CA SER A 67 18.47 -12.30 2.29
C SER A 67 17.04 -12.70 1.93
N ILE A 68 16.13 -12.80 2.90
CA ILE A 68 14.70 -13.04 2.64
C ILE A 68 14.11 -11.86 1.88
N LEU A 69 14.38 -10.63 2.33
CA LEU A 69 13.94 -9.40 1.66
C LEU A 69 14.53 -9.28 0.25
N SER A 70 15.80 -9.66 0.06
CA SER A 70 16.45 -9.68 -1.26
C SER A 70 15.78 -10.69 -2.20
N ARG A 71 15.41 -11.87 -1.70
CA ARG A 71 14.63 -12.86 -2.45
C ARG A 71 13.22 -12.38 -2.76
N TYR A 72 12.61 -11.67 -1.82
CA TYR A 72 11.34 -11.02 -2.06
C TYR A 72 11.45 -10.06 -3.25
N VAL A 73 12.49 -9.22 -3.36
CA VAL A 73 12.67 -8.34 -4.53
C VAL A 73 13.21 -9.02 -5.80
N GLY A 74 13.45 -10.34 -5.78
CA GLY A 74 13.83 -11.14 -6.96
C GLY A 74 15.33 -11.41 -7.12
N TYR A 75 16.12 -11.20 -6.08
CA TYR A 75 17.55 -11.53 -6.04
C TYR A 75 17.79 -12.88 -5.38
N ALA A 76 18.94 -13.51 -5.59
CA ALA A 76 19.21 -14.82 -4.97
C ALA A 76 19.41 -14.74 -3.44
N GLY A 77 19.83 -13.57 -2.93
CA GLY A 77 20.09 -13.33 -1.52
C GLY A 77 20.76 -11.97 -1.31
N TRP A 78 21.15 -11.68 -0.06
CA TRP A 78 21.75 -10.39 0.31
C TRP A 78 23.06 -10.11 -0.43
N SER A 79 23.92 -11.11 -0.59
CA SER A 79 25.19 -10.98 -1.32
C SER A 79 25.00 -10.62 -2.80
N ASP A 80 24.06 -11.27 -3.49
CA ASP A 80 23.71 -10.99 -4.89
C ASP A 80 23.14 -9.57 -5.07
N PHE A 81 22.36 -9.10 -4.09
CA PHE A 81 21.87 -7.73 -4.07
C PHE A 81 23.01 -6.71 -3.91
N CYS A 82 23.94 -6.94 -2.98
CA CYS A 82 25.11 -6.08 -2.79
C CYS A 82 26.02 -6.05 -4.02
N GLU A 83 26.30 -7.21 -4.63
CA GLU A 83 27.23 -7.35 -5.76
C GLU A 83 26.70 -6.66 -7.02
N LYS A 84 25.42 -6.83 -7.34
CA LYS A 84 24.79 -6.16 -8.49
C LYS A 84 24.78 -4.65 -8.37
N ARG A 85 24.68 -4.10 -7.16
CA ARG A 85 24.72 -2.65 -6.91
C ARG A 85 26.13 -2.08 -6.87
N THR A 86 27.16 -2.89 -6.60
CA THR A 86 28.55 -2.47 -6.77
C THR A 86 29.02 -2.46 -8.22
N GLY A 87 28.26 -3.08 -9.13
CA GLY A 87 28.58 -3.18 -10.56
C GLY A 87 27.84 -2.21 -11.49
N GLU A 88 26.98 -1.32 -10.98
CA GLU A 88 26.14 -0.42 -11.81
C GLU A 88 26.87 0.81 -12.40
N ASP A 89 28.20 0.82 -12.43
CA ASP A 89 29.01 1.81 -13.19
C ASP A 89 29.55 1.27 -14.54
N SER A 90 29.10 0.11 -15.03
CA SER A 90 29.49 -0.35 -16.38
C SER A 90 28.42 -1.18 -17.10
N LYS A 91 28.25 -0.82 -18.38
CA LYS A 91 27.27 -1.28 -19.38
C LYS A 91 26.99 -2.79 -19.44
N VAL A 92 25.73 -3.08 -19.83
CA VAL A 92 25.27 -4.12 -20.79
C VAL A 92 25.98 -5.49 -20.76
N GLN A 93 25.20 -6.48 -20.28
CA GLN A 93 25.13 -7.90 -20.68
C GLN A 93 26.18 -8.88 -20.15
N GLY A 94 25.67 -9.87 -19.39
CA GLY A 94 26.41 -11.09 -19.04
C GLY A 94 25.53 -12.14 -18.35
N ARG A 95 24.69 -12.84 -19.11
CA ARG A 95 24.15 -14.14 -18.70
C ARG A 95 25.25 -15.20 -18.88
N THR A 96 25.69 -15.81 -17.79
CA THR A 96 26.44 -17.08 -17.78
C THR A 96 26.01 -17.86 -16.54
N GLY A 97 25.57 -19.11 -16.55
CA GLY A 97 25.29 -20.06 -17.62
C GLY A 97 24.73 -21.33 -16.97
N ARG A 98 23.68 -21.91 -17.55
CA ARG A 98 23.39 -23.35 -17.46
C ARG A 98 23.10 -23.79 -18.89
N ARG A 99 24.13 -24.25 -19.60
CA ARG A 99 23.97 -24.87 -20.92
C ARG A 99 23.37 -26.25 -20.69
N LEU A 100 22.07 -26.42 -20.91
CA LEU A 100 21.50 -27.76 -21.07
C LEU A 100 21.81 -28.23 -22.52
N PRO A 101 22.28 -29.48 -22.71
CA PRO A 101 22.62 -30.00 -24.04
C PRO A 101 21.40 -30.00 -24.98
N ILE A 102 21.64 -29.62 -26.23
CA ILE A 102 20.65 -29.36 -27.29
C ILE A 102 19.65 -30.52 -27.48
N TRP A 103 20.06 -31.76 -27.16
CA TRP A 103 19.19 -32.94 -27.27
C TRP A 103 18.02 -32.94 -26.28
N MET A 104 18.10 -32.19 -25.18
CA MET A 104 16.98 -32.06 -24.24
C MET A 104 15.88 -31.11 -24.74
N ILE A 105 16.18 -30.17 -25.64
CA ILE A 105 15.16 -29.26 -26.20
C ILE A 105 14.27 -30.01 -27.21
N ALA A 106 14.85 -30.95 -27.97
CA ALA A 106 14.10 -31.77 -28.92
C ALA A 106 13.14 -32.76 -28.23
N LEU A 107 13.54 -33.33 -27.08
CA LEU A 107 12.66 -34.19 -26.27
C LEU A 107 11.57 -33.39 -25.53
N PHE A 108 11.88 -32.17 -25.09
CA PHE A 108 10.87 -31.28 -24.51
C PHE A 108 9.85 -30.81 -25.53
N SER A 109 10.24 -30.59 -26.79
CA SER A 109 9.31 -30.19 -27.85
C SER A 109 8.31 -31.29 -28.20
N THR A 110 8.75 -32.56 -28.26
CA THR A 110 7.85 -33.68 -28.56
C THR A 110 6.89 -33.97 -27.41
N VAL A 111 7.36 -33.90 -26.16
CA VAL A 111 6.52 -34.08 -24.97
C VAL A 111 5.58 -32.88 -24.76
N ALA A 112 6.02 -31.64 -24.99
CA ALA A 112 5.18 -30.45 -24.91
C ALA A 112 4.14 -30.40 -26.04
N MET A 113 4.47 -30.86 -27.25
CA MET A 113 3.51 -30.93 -28.36
C MET A 113 2.48 -32.04 -28.13
N ALA A 114 2.88 -33.20 -27.61
CA ALA A 114 1.94 -34.24 -27.19
C ALA A 114 1.04 -33.76 -26.04
N ALA A 115 1.60 -33.06 -25.04
CA ALA A 115 0.83 -32.48 -23.95
C ALA A 115 -0.11 -31.37 -24.44
N ALA A 116 0.33 -30.51 -25.36
CA ALA A 116 -0.51 -29.48 -25.96
C ALA A 116 -1.63 -30.09 -26.82
N CYS A 117 -1.36 -31.16 -27.58
CA CYS A 117 -2.39 -31.89 -28.32
C CYS A 117 -3.39 -32.57 -27.38
N VAL A 118 -2.94 -33.17 -26.26
CA VAL A 118 -3.84 -33.75 -25.24
C VAL A 118 -4.65 -32.65 -24.54
N VAL A 119 -4.04 -31.50 -24.24
CA VAL A 119 -4.72 -30.33 -23.67
C VAL A 119 -5.73 -29.76 -24.67
N ILE A 120 -5.46 -29.72 -25.98
CA ILE A 120 -6.41 -29.24 -26.99
C ILE A 120 -7.54 -30.26 -27.24
N ILE A 121 -7.26 -31.57 -27.15
CA ILE A 121 -8.28 -32.62 -27.29
C ILE A 121 -9.18 -32.68 -26.04
N VAL A 122 -8.63 -32.45 -24.83
CA VAL A 122 -9.36 -32.42 -23.56
C VAL A 122 -10.07 -31.08 -23.33
N LEU A 123 -9.48 -29.96 -23.79
CA LEU A 123 -10.11 -28.63 -23.83
C LEU A 123 -10.91 -28.44 -25.12
N LYS A 124 -11.66 -29.46 -25.53
CA LYS A 124 -12.83 -29.20 -26.36
C LYS A 124 -13.81 -28.42 -25.47
N PRO A 125 -14.13 -27.15 -25.79
CA PRO A 125 -14.97 -26.33 -24.94
C PRO A 125 -16.32 -27.01 -24.79
N ARG A 126 -16.61 -27.46 -23.57
CA ARG A 126 -17.99 -27.75 -23.19
C ARG A 126 -18.63 -26.37 -23.06
N ASP A 127 -19.52 -26.05 -23.99
CA ASP A 127 -20.36 -24.85 -23.93
C ASP A 127 -20.85 -24.67 -22.50
N VAL A 128 -20.39 -23.60 -21.85
CA VAL A 128 -20.81 -23.26 -20.49
C VAL A 128 -22.19 -22.63 -20.62
N PRO A 129 -23.27 -23.29 -20.17
CA PRO A 129 -24.54 -22.63 -20.06
C PRO A 129 -24.38 -21.58 -18.96
N LYS A 130 -24.75 -20.34 -19.25
CA LYS A 130 -25.05 -19.37 -18.20
C LYS A 130 -26.11 -19.98 -17.31
N LEU A 131 -25.74 -20.34 -16.09
CA LEU A 131 -26.72 -20.61 -15.06
C LEU A 131 -26.16 -20.16 -13.72
N ASP A 132 -26.75 -19.04 -13.31
CA ASP A 132 -26.74 -18.47 -12.00
C ASP A 132 -27.08 -19.49 -10.91
N SER A 133 -26.63 -19.13 -9.71
CA SER A 133 -27.22 -19.46 -8.42
C SER A 133 -26.80 -20.76 -7.69
N LEU A 134 -26.59 -20.53 -6.38
CA LEU A 134 -26.72 -21.45 -5.23
C LEU A 134 -25.47 -22.23 -4.77
N ALA A 135 -24.79 -21.69 -3.76
CA ALA A 135 -24.87 -22.18 -2.37
C ALA A 135 -23.92 -21.32 -1.49
N GLY A 136 -24.37 -20.53 -0.53
CA GLY A 136 -25.18 -21.01 0.59
C GLY A 136 -26.20 -20.00 1.10
N ARG A 137 -27.45 -20.48 1.09
CA ARG A 137 -28.44 -20.39 2.16
C ARG A 137 -28.70 -18.99 2.75
N LYS A 138 -29.69 -18.29 2.19
CA LYS A 138 -30.48 -17.30 2.90
C LYS A 138 -31.95 -17.74 2.83
N ASP A 139 -32.53 -17.93 4.00
CA ASP A 139 -33.91 -18.39 4.15
C ASP A 139 -34.86 -17.31 3.63
N THR A 140 -35.62 -17.66 2.61
CA THR A 140 -36.61 -16.81 1.94
C THR A 140 -37.82 -16.58 2.84
N LEU A 141 -38.10 -15.33 3.20
CA LEU A 141 -39.44 -14.93 3.64
C LEU A 141 -40.01 -13.95 2.60
N VAL A 142 -41.00 -14.43 1.86
CA VAL A 142 -41.68 -13.74 0.76
C VAL A 142 -42.66 -12.71 1.31
N VAL A 143 -42.59 -11.46 0.83
CA VAL A 143 -43.72 -10.53 0.84
C VAL A 143 -43.89 -9.98 -0.58
N LEU A 144 -45.06 -10.25 -1.16
CA LEU A 144 -45.46 -9.92 -2.53
C LEU A 144 -45.81 -8.42 -2.64
N SER A 145 -45.34 -7.72 -3.67
CA SER A 145 -46.13 -6.76 -4.47
C SER A 145 -45.35 -6.22 -5.67
N GLU A 146 -46.06 -6.04 -6.78
CA GLU A 146 -45.62 -5.87 -8.17
C GLU A 146 -44.83 -4.58 -8.49
N GLY A 147 -43.80 -4.71 -9.36
CA GLY A 147 -43.04 -3.62 -10.00
C GLY A 147 -41.65 -4.08 -10.47
N ASP A 148 -41.26 -3.76 -11.70
CA ASP A 148 -40.02 -4.23 -12.35
C ASP A 148 -38.75 -4.04 -11.49
N PRO A 149 -37.87 -5.05 -11.35
CA PRO A 149 -36.74 -4.97 -10.43
C PRO A 149 -35.61 -4.12 -11.02
N VAL A 150 -35.46 -2.90 -10.52
CA VAL A 150 -34.15 -2.25 -10.48
C VAL A 150 -33.30 -3.07 -9.51
N GLU A 151 -32.29 -3.78 -10.02
CA GLU A 151 -31.27 -4.44 -9.18
C GLU A 151 -30.45 -3.34 -8.47
N ILE A 152 -30.96 -2.88 -7.33
CA ILE A 152 -30.17 -2.07 -6.40
C ILE A 152 -29.27 -3.07 -5.67
N PRO A 153 -27.93 -2.96 -5.78
CA PRO A 153 -27.03 -3.83 -5.03
C PRO A 153 -27.33 -3.65 -3.55
N VAL A 154 -27.89 -4.67 -2.91
CA VAL A 154 -28.14 -4.67 -1.47
C VAL A 154 -26.77 -4.77 -0.80
N LYS A 155 -26.14 -3.63 -0.52
CA LYS A 155 -24.88 -3.56 0.24
C LYS A 155 -25.05 -4.32 1.55
N ASP A 156 -24.03 -5.10 1.91
CA ASP A 156 -24.02 -5.79 3.20
C ASP A 156 -24.25 -4.77 4.34
N PRO A 157 -25.02 -5.11 5.39
CA PRO A 157 -25.35 -4.18 6.48
C PRO A 157 -24.11 -3.56 7.14
N VAL A 158 -22.99 -4.29 7.15
CA VAL A 158 -21.69 -3.84 7.64
C VAL A 158 -21.08 -2.78 6.73
N GLN A 159 -21.18 -2.96 5.41
CA GLN A 159 -20.68 -2.00 4.43
C GLN A 159 -21.47 -0.68 4.47
N ILE A 160 -22.79 -0.74 4.67
CA ILE A 160 -23.63 0.46 4.82
C ILE A 160 -23.18 1.28 6.04
N LYS A 161 -22.94 0.59 7.16
CA LYS A 161 -22.42 1.21 8.39
C LYS A 161 -21.04 1.83 8.17
N TYR A 162 -20.13 1.10 7.53
CA TYR A 162 -18.81 1.60 7.18
C TYR A 162 -18.88 2.86 6.32
N ASP A 163 -19.66 2.83 5.24
CA ASP A 163 -19.78 3.97 4.32
C ASP A 163 -20.39 5.19 5.02
N SER A 164 -21.33 4.98 5.95
CA SER A 164 -21.89 6.05 6.77
C SER A 164 -20.83 6.73 7.65
N VAL A 165 -20.01 5.93 8.35
CA VAL A 165 -18.93 6.48 9.20
C VAL A 165 -17.87 7.18 8.35
N LEU A 166 -17.48 6.57 7.22
CA LEU A 166 -16.52 7.14 6.29
C LEU A 166 -16.99 8.49 5.73
N CYS A 167 -18.24 8.55 5.25
CA CYS A 167 -18.83 9.80 4.75
C CYS A 167 -18.81 10.92 5.79
N LYS A 168 -19.14 10.59 7.04
CA LYS A 168 -19.12 11.57 8.14
C LYS A 168 -17.70 12.08 8.41
N CYS A 169 -16.72 11.19 8.55
CA CYS A 169 -15.32 11.59 8.80
C CYS A 169 -14.70 12.39 7.65
N LEU A 170 -15.02 12.02 6.40
CA LEU A 170 -14.59 12.77 5.22
C LEU A 170 -15.26 14.15 5.13
N SER A 171 -16.54 14.26 5.50
CA SER A 171 -17.23 15.54 5.52
C SER A 171 -16.60 16.52 6.52
N GLU A 172 -16.21 16.03 7.70
CA GLU A 172 -15.51 16.84 8.70
C GLU A 172 -14.11 17.24 8.22
N SER A 173 -13.36 16.29 7.66
CA SER A 173 -12.03 16.53 7.07
C SER A 173 -12.08 17.64 6.02
N LYS A 174 -13.12 17.64 5.18
CA LYS A 174 -13.36 18.67 4.18
C LYS A 174 -13.59 20.04 4.80
N ILE A 175 -14.51 20.16 5.77
CA ILE A 175 -14.82 21.44 6.44
C ILE A 175 -13.56 22.05 7.06
N GLN A 176 -12.74 21.23 7.72
CA GLN A 176 -11.52 21.68 8.37
C GLN A 176 -10.46 22.12 7.34
N CYS A 177 -10.27 21.37 6.26
CA CYS A 177 -9.37 21.76 5.17
C CYS A 177 -9.83 23.07 4.49
N ASP A 178 -11.12 23.20 4.19
CA ASP A 178 -11.69 24.39 3.55
C ASP A 178 -11.48 25.64 4.43
N THR A 179 -11.55 25.48 5.76
CA THR A 179 -11.25 26.55 6.73
C THR A 179 -9.80 27.02 6.69
N VAL A 180 -8.85 26.08 6.54
CA VAL A 180 -7.41 26.39 6.39
C VAL A 180 -7.14 27.07 5.05
N LEU A 181 -7.74 26.56 3.97
CA LEU A 181 -7.63 27.14 2.63
C LEU A 181 -8.20 28.55 2.55
N ALA A 182 -9.25 28.87 3.33
CA ALA A 182 -9.81 30.22 3.42
C ALA A 182 -8.87 31.28 4.04
N GLN A 183 -7.72 30.87 4.59
CA GLN A 183 -6.66 31.79 5.04
C GLN A 183 -5.65 32.11 3.94
N TYR A 184 -5.70 31.41 2.80
CA TYR A 184 -4.83 31.68 1.67
C TYR A 184 -5.01 33.12 1.17
N GLY A 185 -3.90 33.82 0.94
CA GLY A 185 -3.87 35.22 0.52
C GLY A 185 -4.01 36.25 1.65
N LYS A 186 -4.26 35.85 2.90
CA LYS A 186 -4.26 36.76 4.07
C LYS A 186 -2.92 36.84 4.80
N MET A 187 -2.02 35.91 4.50
CA MET A 187 -0.70 35.75 5.12
C MET A 187 0.37 35.69 4.03
N ASP A 188 1.62 35.97 4.41
CA ASP A 188 2.77 35.66 3.56
C ASP A 188 2.85 34.15 3.30
N ILE A 189 3.43 33.77 2.17
CA ILE A 189 3.53 32.36 1.75
C ILE A 189 4.28 31.48 2.76
N VAL A 190 5.31 32.01 3.44
CA VAL A 190 6.09 31.27 4.44
C VAL A 190 5.28 31.10 5.73
N ASP A 191 4.62 32.16 6.18
CA ASP A 191 3.74 32.12 7.35
C ASP A 191 2.55 31.18 7.11
N TYR A 192 1.98 31.22 5.90
CA TYR A 192 0.91 30.33 5.48
C TYR A 192 1.39 28.86 5.47
N TRP A 193 2.60 28.57 5.01
CA TRP A 193 3.16 27.21 5.06
C TRP A 193 3.27 26.68 6.50
N HIS A 194 3.77 27.49 7.43
CA HIS A 194 3.83 27.12 8.84
C HIS A 194 2.44 26.91 9.44
N TYR A 195 1.50 27.79 9.11
CA TYR A 195 0.11 27.69 9.53
C TYR A 195 -0.53 26.39 9.01
N VAL A 196 -0.41 26.08 7.71
CA VAL A 196 -0.95 24.86 7.09
C VAL A 196 -0.37 23.61 7.75
N ASN A 197 0.94 23.54 8.00
CA ASN A 197 1.55 22.37 8.66
C ASN A 197 1.04 22.20 10.10
N LYS A 198 0.92 23.30 10.84
CA LYS A 198 0.38 23.29 12.21
C LYS A 198 -1.07 22.83 12.23
N GLU A 199 -1.91 23.41 11.39
CA GLU A 199 -3.33 23.05 11.32
C GLU A 199 -3.51 21.63 10.79
N TYR A 200 -2.77 21.18 9.77
CA TYR A 200 -2.79 19.79 9.30
C TYR A 200 -2.52 18.81 10.44
N SER A 201 -1.49 19.06 11.24
CA SER A 201 -1.16 18.20 12.37
C SER A 201 -2.28 18.17 13.42
N ARG A 202 -2.92 19.31 13.69
CA ARG A 202 -4.06 19.40 14.63
C ARG A 202 -5.28 18.66 14.07
N ILE A 203 -5.67 18.96 12.85
CA ILE A 203 -6.80 18.36 12.13
C ILE A 203 -6.67 16.85 12.10
N VAL A 204 -5.57 16.32 11.56
CA VAL A 204 -5.43 14.88 11.35
C VAL A 204 -5.23 14.14 12.67
N PHE A 205 -4.24 14.54 13.48
CA PHE A 205 -3.83 13.74 14.64
C PHE A 205 -4.61 14.03 15.92
N THR A 206 -5.43 15.07 15.94
CA THR A 206 -6.33 15.37 17.08
C THR A 206 -7.79 15.24 16.67
N ASP A 207 -8.27 16.08 15.76
CA ASP A 207 -9.71 16.22 15.50
C ASP A 207 -10.27 14.98 14.76
N ILE A 208 -9.66 14.60 13.63
CA ILE A 208 -10.10 13.45 12.83
C ILE A 208 -9.82 12.13 13.53
N LYS A 209 -8.64 11.97 14.15
CA LYS A 209 -8.33 10.74 14.91
C LYS A 209 -9.39 10.47 15.98
N LYS A 210 -9.73 11.49 16.78
CA LYS A 210 -10.75 11.37 17.82
C LYS A 210 -12.13 11.06 17.24
N LEU A 211 -12.51 11.74 16.16
CA LEU A 211 -13.80 11.49 15.49
C LEU A 211 -13.92 10.05 14.99
N VAL A 212 -12.87 9.51 14.37
CA VAL A 212 -12.86 8.13 13.87
C VAL A 212 -13.00 7.14 15.02
N GLU A 213 -12.22 7.29 16.10
CA GLU A 213 -12.30 6.44 17.28
C GLU A 213 -13.71 6.45 17.91
N GLU A 214 -14.34 7.63 18.01
CA GLU A 214 -15.69 7.77 18.54
C GLU A 214 -16.76 7.16 17.64
N GLU A 215 -16.71 7.38 16.32
CA GLU A 215 -17.76 6.93 15.40
C GLU A 215 -17.66 5.44 15.09
N VAL A 216 -16.45 4.90 15.02
CA VAL A 216 -16.23 3.46 14.84
C VAL A 216 -16.65 2.71 16.10
N GLY A 217 -16.25 3.18 17.30
CA GLY A 217 -16.65 2.55 18.56
C GLY A 217 -18.17 2.58 18.84
N LYS A 218 -18.91 3.53 18.27
CA LYS A 218 -20.38 3.55 18.31
C LYS A 218 -21.04 2.56 17.35
N THR A 219 -20.40 2.32 16.21
CA THR A 219 -21.01 1.62 15.06
C THR A 219 -20.70 0.14 15.05
N PHE A 220 -19.50 -0.23 15.50
CA PHE A 220 -18.96 -1.59 15.50
C PHE A 220 -18.68 -2.00 16.96
N PRO A 221 -19.38 -3.01 17.51
CA PRO A 221 -19.13 -3.49 18.87
C PRO A 221 -17.95 -4.48 18.94
N ASP A 222 -17.49 -5.00 17.80
CA ASP A 222 -16.36 -5.92 17.72
C ASP A 222 -15.03 -5.15 17.71
N GLU A 223 -14.13 -5.54 18.60
CA GLU A 223 -12.84 -4.87 18.82
C GLU A 223 -11.90 -5.00 17.60
N VAL A 224 -11.97 -6.12 16.87
CA VAL A 224 -11.17 -6.36 15.66
C VAL A 224 -11.70 -5.54 14.48
N GLU A 225 -13.02 -5.48 14.32
CA GLU A 225 -13.65 -4.62 13.30
C GLU A 225 -13.35 -3.14 13.56
N CYS A 226 -13.36 -2.72 14.83
CA CYS A 226 -12.99 -1.37 15.22
C CYS A 226 -11.57 -1.00 14.80
N GLU A 227 -10.61 -1.90 15.03
CA GLU A 227 -9.22 -1.64 14.69
C GLU A 227 -9.01 -1.59 13.16
N ILE A 228 -9.62 -2.52 12.42
CA ILE A 228 -9.50 -2.59 10.96
C ILE A 228 -10.15 -1.36 10.30
N TYR A 229 -11.44 -1.12 10.57
CA TYR A 229 -12.18 -0.02 9.94
C TYR A 229 -11.71 1.33 10.44
N GLY A 230 -11.36 1.45 11.73
CA GLY A 230 -10.78 2.67 12.29
C GLY A 230 -9.49 3.07 11.59
N SER A 231 -8.56 2.13 11.41
CA SER A 231 -7.31 2.41 10.69
C SER A 231 -7.56 2.79 9.22
N GLU A 232 -8.48 2.11 8.54
CA GLU A 232 -8.74 2.38 7.12
C GLU A 232 -9.42 3.74 6.91
N ILE A 233 -10.44 4.07 7.71
CA ILE A 233 -11.16 5.34 7.63
C ILE A 233 -10.22 6.49 7.97
N PHE A 234 -9.38 6.33 9.00
CA PHE A 234 -8.37 7.33 9.36
C PHE A 234 -7.39 7.59 8.20
N SER A 235 -6.90 6.54 7.53
CA SER A 235 -6.01 6.69 6.38
C SER A 235 -6.68 7.47 5.26
N LYS A 236 -7.93 7.12 4.90
CA LYS A 236 -8.68 7.82 3.84
C LYS A 236 -8.88 9.30 4.15
N CYS A 237 -9.17 9.65 5.40
CA CYS A 237 -9.34 11.04 5.82
C CYS A 237 -8.01 11.81 5.80
N ARG A 238 -6.92 11.20 6.29
CA ARG A 238 -5.58 11.80 6.22
C ARG A 238 -5.17 12.05 4.78
N ASP A 239 -5.32 11.05 3.91
CA ASP A 239 -4.91 11.14 2.51
C ASP A 239 -5.73 12.22 1.77
N TYR A 240 -7.02 12.38 2.11
CA TYR A 240 -7.82 13.52 1.64
C TYR A 240 -7.23 14.86 2.08
N CYS A 241 -6.90 15.03 3.38
CA CYS A 241 -6.32 16.26 3.91
C CYS A 241 -4.97 16.59 3.26
N VAL A 242 -4.10 15.60 3.08
CA VAL A 242 -2.79 15.77 2.41
C VAL A 242 -3.00 16.25 0.98
N ASN A 243 -3.87 15.56 0.24
CA ASN A 243 -4.14 15.91 -1.15
C ASN A 243 -4.73 17.32 -1.25
N LYS A 244 -5.63 17.71 -0.35
CA LYS A 244 -6.26 19.04 -0.39
C LYS A 244 -5.35 20.18 0.05
N LEU A 245 -4.49 19.98 1.03
CA LEU A 245 -3.70 21.07 1.61
C LEU A 245 -2.32 21.24 0.96
N PHE A 246 -1.75 20.19 0.36
CA PHE A 246 -0.34 20.20 -0.08
C PHE A 246 -0.13 19.95 -1.57
N VAL A 247 -1.11 19.40 -2.31
CA VAL A 247 -0.92 19.12 -3.76
C VAL A 247 -1.01 20.40 -4.57
N ASP A 248 -2.00 21.24 -4.29
CA ASP A 248 -2.20 22.53 -4.97
C ASP A 248 -1.37 23.67 -4.35
N PHE A 249 -0.48 23.35 -3.40
CA PHE A 249 0.34 24.35 -2.71
C PHE A 249 1.44 24.87 -3.64
N PRO A 250 1.64 26.20 -3.78
CA PRO A 250 2.65 26.78 -4.66
C PRO A 250 4.07 26.58 -4.12
N LYS A 251 4.66 25.41 -4.41
CA LYS A 251 5.98 25.00 -3.91
C LYS A 251 7.12 25.86 -4.47
N ASP A 252 7.01 26.30 -5.71
CA ASP A 252 8.05 27.11 -6.37
C ASP A 252 8.15 28.51 -5.74
N GLU A 253 7.01 29.14 -5.47
CA GLU A 253 6.97 30.43 -4.77
C GLU A 253 7.48 30.31 -3.33
N LEU A 254 7.14 29.21 -2.64
CA LEU A 254 7.62 28.94 -1.30
C LEU A 254 9.16 28.77 -1.28
N GLN A 255 9.70 28.01 -2.23
CA GLN A 255 11.15 27.81 -2.33
C GLN A 255 11.86 29.13 -2.57
N ALA A 256 11.37 29.95 -3.50
CA ALA A 256 11.93 31.27 -3.78
C ALA A 256 11.87 32.19 -2.55
N ALA A 257 10.83 32.11 -1.73
CA ALA A 257 10.72 32.87 -0.49
C ALA A 257 11.75 32.42 0.56
N PHE A 258 11.96 31.12 0.75
CA PHE A 258 12.98 30.60 1.64
C PHE A 258 14.41 30.96 1.20
N ASP A 259 14.69 30.90 -0.11
CA ASP A 259 16.01 31.26 -0.64
C ASP A 259 16.34 32.73 -0.34
N ARG A 260 15.36 33.64 -0.47
CA ARG A 260 15.51 35.07 -0.11
C ARG A 260 15.79 35.26 1.39
N LEU A 261 15.14 34.49 2.25
CA LEU A 261 15.36 34.55 3.70
C LEU A 261 16.74 34.00 4.10
N SER A 262 17.27 33.00 3.38
CA SER A 262 18.61 32.46 3.62
C SER A 262 19.69 33.47 3.24
N TYR A 263 19.57 34.12 2.08
CA TYR A 263 20.52 35.12 1.60
C TYR A 263 20.64 36.34 2.54
N ASN A 264 19.51 36.80 3.11
CA ASN A 264 19.49 37.93 4.05
C ASN A 264 20.07 37.61 5.44
N LYS A 265 20.30 36.34 5.78
CA LYS A 265 20.97 35.96 7.05
C LYS A 265 22.50 35.94 6.93
N ASP A 266 23.02 35.83 5.71
CA ASP A 266 24.44 35.72 5.41
C ASP A 266 25.08 37.07 4.98
N SER A 267 24.28 38.14 4.88
CA SER A 267 24.71 39.54 4.67
C SER A 267 24.64 40.36 5.95
#